data_AF-R4K6Z4-F1
#
_entry.id   AF-R4K6Z4-F1
#
_cell.length_a   1.000
_cell.length_b   1.000
_cell.length_c   1.000
_cell.angle_alpha   90.00
_cell.angle_beta   90.00
_cell.angle_gamma   90.00
#
_symmetry.space_group_name_H-M   'P 1'
#
loop_
_entity.id
_entity.type
_entity.pdbx_description
1 polymer ?
#
loop_
_entity_poly.entity_id
_entity_poly.type
_entity_poly.pdbx_seq_one_letter_code
_entity_poly.pdbx_strand_id
1 'polypeptide(L)'
;MPKLKVPYYPEDDGDNEGHYKVNTVEEKIVSEYTGYDFDRLGQLNIFEFWLLLRDAIIYNNSQTKAGREYLENCWSIDKTEPDRESIRRKMSGK
;
A
#
# COMPACT_ATOMS: atom_id res chain seq x y z
N MET A 1 -21.09 49.03 -8.72
CA MET A 1 -19.84 48.24 -8.82
C MET A 1 -20.20 46.86 -9.37
N PRO A 2 -19.58 46.39 -10.46
CA PRO A 2 -19.79 45.03 -10.93
C PRO A 2 -19.19 44.05 -9.90
N LYS A 3 -19.98 43.07 -9.45
CA LYS A 3 -19.49 42.00 -8.57
C LYS A 3 -18.65 41.03 -9.40
N LEU A 4 -17.37 40.90 -9.06
CA LEU A 4 -16.51 39.84 -9.56
C LEU A 4 -16.96 38.50 -8.97
N LYS A 5 -17.23 37.52 -9.83
CA LYS A 5 -17.48 36.14 -9.41
C LYS A 5 -16.14 35.45 -9.20
N VAL A 6 -15.90 34.96 -7.99
CA VAL A 6 -14.76 34.10 -7.68
C VAL A 6 -15.02 32.73 -8.34
N PRO A 7 -14.06 32.16 -9.09
CA PRO A 7 -14.18 30.78 -9.55
C PRO A 7 -14.23 29.86 -8.32
N TYR A 8 -15.33 29.12 -8.18
CA TYR A 8 -15.57 28.16 -7.11
C TYR A 8 -15.89 26.82 -7.76
N TYR A 9 -15.08 25.80 -7.47
CA TYR A 9 -15.39 24.42 -7.80
C TYR A 9 -15.97 23.79 -6.54
N PRO A 10 -17.27 23.45 -6.50
CA PRO A 10 -17.82 22.68 -5.40
C PRO A 10 -17.17 21.29 -5.45
N GLU A 11 -16.20 21.04 -4.58
CA GLU A 11 -15.81 19.67 -4.29
C GLU A 11 -17.02 19.02 -3.62
N ASP A 12 -17.69 18.14 -4.36
CA ASP A 12 -18.74 17.30 -3.81
C ASP A 12 -18.04 16.35 -2.82
N ASP A 13 -18.46 16.37 -1.56
CA ASP A 13 -17.94 15.52 -0.47
C ASP A 13 -18.34 14.03 -0.67
N GLY A 14 -18.63 13.62 -1.90
CA GLY A 14 -19.00 12.27 -2.30
C GLY A 14 -17.80 11.56 -2.88
N ASP A 15 -17.48 10.38 -2.33
CA ASP A 15 -16.48 9.40 -2.76
C ASP A 15 -15.70 9.82 -4.01
N ASN A 16 -14.73 10.70 -3.80
CA ASN A 16 -13.87 11.22 -4.86
C ASN A 16 -12.78 10.17 -5.12
N GLU A 17 -13.19 9.04 -5.68
CA GLU A 17 -12.28 8.10 -6.32
C GLU A 17 -11.74 8.83 -7.57
N GLY A 18 -10.72 9.66 -7.34
CA GLY A 18 -10.25 10.65 -8.30
C GLY A 18 -10.02 10.06 -9.69
N HIS A 19 -10.39 10.81 -10.73
CA HIS A 19 -10.31 10.34 -12.12
C HIS A 19 -8.88 10.10 -12.64
N TYR A 20 -7.86 10.49 -11.87
CA TYR A 20 -6.46 10.37 -12.26
C TYR A 20 -5.78 9.23 -11.51
N LYS A 21 -5.14 8.34 -12.26
CA LYS A 21 -4.32 7.26 -11.73
C LYS A 21 -2.85 7.65 -11.79
N VAL A 22 -2.14 7.46 -10.68
CA VAL A 22 -0.68 7.54 -10.66
C VAL A 22 -0.14 6.17 -11.05
N ASN A 23 0.50 6.08 -12.21
CA ASN A 23 1.02 4.81 -12.73
C ASN A 23 2.33 4.37 -12.06
N THR A 24 3.00 5.29 -11.34
CA THR A 24 4.36 5.10 -10.84
C THR A 24 4.45 5.06 -9.31
N VAL A 25 3.39 4.56 -8.65
CA VAL A 25 3.34 4.51 -7.17
C VAL A 25 4.41 3.57 -6.62
N GLU A 26 4.68 2.46 -7.31
CA GLU A 26 5.67 1.47 -6.90
C GLU A 26 7.08 2.05 -6.97
N GLU A 27 7.43 2.73 -8.06
CA GLU A 27 8.70 3.41 -8.24
C GLU A 27 8.89 4.51 -7.18
N LYS A 28 7.81 5.23 -6.86
CA LYS A 28 7.83 6.24 -5.79
C LYS A 28 8.12 5.60 -4.42
N ILE A 29 7.50 4.48 -4.10
CA ILE A 29 7.75 3.75 -2.85
C ILE A 29 9.20 3.26 -2.78
N VAL A 30 9.72 2.67 -3.86
CA VAL A 30 11.11 2.18 -3.91
C VAL A 30 12.10 3.35 -3.83
N SER A 31 11.81 4.46 -4.50
CA SER A 31 12.62 5.68 -4.46
C SER A 31 12.72 6.23 -3.03
N GLU A 32 11.61 6.31 -2.30
CA GLU A 32 11.61 6.78 -0.90
C GLU A 32 12.37 5.84 0.04
N TYR A 33 12.28 4.53 -0.19
CA TYR A 33 12.98 3.52 0.60
C TYR A 33 14.49 3.52 0.36
N THR A 34 14.93 3.66 -0.89
CA THR A 34 16.34 3.49 -1.29
C THR A 34 17.10 4.81 -1.45
N GLY A 35 16.39 5.91 -1.67
CA GLY A 35 16.96 7.19 -2.10
C GLY A 35 17.34 7.23 -3.59
N TYR A 36 17.02 6.20 -4.38
CA TYR A 36 17.29 6.20 -5.82
C TYR A 36 16.34 7.14 -6.57
N ASP A 37 16.85 7.81 -7.59
CA ASP A 37 16.04 8.55 -8.55
C ASP A 37 15.42 7.60 -9.59
N PHE A 38 14.49 8.14 -10.39
CA PHE A 38 13.75 7.36 -11.38
C PHE A 38 14.65 6.83 -12.50
N ASP A 39 15.72 7.54 -12.83
CA ASP A 39 16.69 7.09 -13.84
C ASP A 39 17.42 5.83 -13.36
N ARG A 40 17.85 5.81 -12.10
CA ARG A 40 18.48 4.65 -11.49
C ARG A 40 17.51 3.48 -11.36
N LEU A 41 16.25 3.74 -10.98
CA LEU A 41 15.23 2.70 -10.94
C LEU A 41 14.99 2.07 -12.31
N GLY A 42 14.98 2.88 -13.38
CA GLY A 42 14.86 2.39 -14.76
C GLY A 42 16.02 1.51 -15.26
N GLN A 43 17.14 1.48 -14.52
CA GLN A 43 18.28 0.61 -14.81
C GLN A 43 18.25 -0.72 -14.05
N LEU A 44 17.39 -0.87 -13.05
CA LEU A 44 17.26 -2.10 -12.29
C LEU A 44 16.65 -3.18 -13.18
N ASN A 45 17.12 -4.42 -13.01
CA ASN A 45 16.38 -5.53 -13.57
C ASN A 45 15.11 -5.79 -12.74
N ILE A 46 14.15 -6.50 -13.33
CA ILE A 46 12.83 -6.71 -12.70
C ILE A 46 12.90 -7.42 -11.34
N PHE A 47 13.88 -8.32 -11.14
CA PHE A 47 14.04 -9.03 -9.86
C PHE A 47 14.61 -8.11 -8.77
N GLU A 48 15.55 -7.24 -9.12
CA GLU A 48 16.08 -6.22 -8.21
C GLU A 48 14.99 -5.24 -7.81
N PHE A 49 14.20 -4.75 -8.77
CA PHE A 49 13.11 -3.82 -8.50
C PHE A 49 12.06 -4.45 -7.57
N TRP A 50 11.62 -5.68 -7.85
CA TRP A 50 10.63 -6.36 -7.01
C TRP A 50 11.14 -6.71 -5.62
N LEU A 51 12.41 -7.07 -5.48
CA LEU A 51 13.02 -7.28 -4.17
C LEU A 51 12.95 -6.00 -3.33
N LEU A 52 13.37 -4.87 -3.91
CA LEU A 52 13.36 -3.58 -3.22
C LEU A 52 11.94 -3.09 -2.93
N LEU A 53 10.99 -3.31 -3.84
CA LEU A 53 9.59 -2.97 -3.63
C LEU A 53 8.99 -3.74 -2.46
N ARG A 54 9.25 -5.06 -2.39
CA ARG A 54 8.79 -5.90 -1.29
C ARG A 54 9.36 -5.40 0.04
N ASP A 55 10.66 -5.15 0.11
CA ASP A 55 11.31 -4.71 1.34
C ASP A 55 10.87 -3.30 1.74
N ALA A 56 10.63 -2.41 0.78
CA ALA A 56 10.06 -1.08 1.01
C ALA A 56 8.66 -1.17 1.64
N ILE A 57 7.77 -2.01 1.09
CA ILE A 57 6.42 -2.21 1.63
C ILE A 57 6.46 -2.76 3.05
N ILE A 58 7.31 -3.76 3.31
CA ILE A 58 7.47 -4.35 4.64
C ILE A 58 8.03 -3.31 5.62
N TYR A 59 9.08 -2.60 5.24
CA TYR A 59 9.72 -1.58 6.07
C TYR A 59 8.71 -0.50 6.44
N ASN A 60 8.01 0.08 5.46
CA ASN A 60 7.05 1.17 5.65
C ASN A 60 5.90 0.74 6.58
N ASN A 61 5.33 -0.45 6.37
CA ASN A 61 4.25 -0.95 7.23
C ASN A 61 4.74 -1.32 8.64
N SER A 62 5.98 -1.79 8.78
CA SER A 62 6.53 -2.16 10.10
C SER A 62 6.68 -0.96 11.06
N GLN A 63 6.74 0.28 10.54
CA GLN A 63 6.95 1.48 11.34
C GLN A 63 5.75 1.83 12.24
N THR A 64 4.53 1.46 11.83
CA THR A 64 3.31 1.84 12.55
C THR A 64 2.58 0.64 13.14
N LYS A 65 1.76 0.86 14.17
CA LYS A 65 0.93 -0.21 14.75
C LYS A 65 -0.05 -0.78 13.71
N ALA A 66 -0.75 0.10 13.00
CA ALA A 66 -1.71 -0.29 11.97
C ALA A 66 -1.04 -1.04 10.80
N GLY A 67 0.15 -0.59 10.36
CA GLY A 67 0.90 -1.28 9.32
C GLY A 67 1.42 -2.66 9.76
N ARG A 68 1.85 -2.82 11.02
CA ARG A 68 2.18 -4.15 11.56
C ARG A 68 0.97 -5.09 11.57
N GLU A 69 -0.20 -4.59 11.97
CA GLU A 69 -1.45 -5.36 11.90
C GLU A 69 -1.81 -5.73 10.45
N TYR A 70 -1.60 -4.83 9.49
CA TYR A 70 -1.74 -5.14 8.07
C TYR A 70 -0.82 -6.29 7.64
N LEU A 71 0.47 -6.26 8.02
CA LEU A 71 1.42 -7.32 7.70
C LEU A 71 1.04 -8.68 8.32
N GLU A 72 0.55 -8.69 9.56
CA GLU A 72 0.04 -9.93 10.20
C GLU A 72 -1.18 -10.50 9.47
N ASN A 73 -2.07 -9.64 8.97
CA ASN A 73 -3.21 -10.06 8.15
C ASN A 73 -2.75 -10.64 6.81
N CYS A 74 -1.80 -10.00 6.12
CA CYS A 74 -1.18 -10.54 4.90
C CYS A 74 -0.57 -11.93 5.15
N TRP A 75 0.22 -12.05 6.21
CA TRP A 75 0.84 -13.33 6.61
C TRP A 75 -0.20 -14.42 6.91
N SER A 76 -1.32 -14.05 7.52
CA SER A 76 -2.41 -14.99 7.82
C SER A 76 -3.11 -15.50 6.56
N ILE A 77 -3.20 -14.68 5.50
CA ILE A 77 -3.78 -15.06 4.20
C ILE A 77 -2.82 -15.93 3.39
N ASP A 78 -1.53 -15.62 3.41
CA ASP A 78 -0.49 -16.39 2.71
C ASP A 78 -0.37 -17.83 3.23
N LYS A 79 -0.79 -18.08 4.48
CA LYS A 79 -0.98 -19.43 5.02
C LYS A 79 -2.20 -20.09 4.38
N THR A 80 -1.98 -20.65 3.20
CA THR A 80 -2.95 -21.44 2.42
C THR A 80 -3.32 -22.78 3.06
N GLU A 81 -2.61 -23.23 4.10
CA GLU A 81 -3.02 -24.38 4.91
C GLU A 81 -3.92 -23.93 6.07
N PRO A 82 -5.17 -24.44 6.16
CA PRO A 82 -6.03 -24.17 7.29
C PRO A 82 -5.31 -24.60 8.57
N ASP A 83 -5.19 -23.70 9.54
CA ASP A 83 -4.72 -24.06 10.88
C ASP A 83 -5.76 -24.97 11.55
N ARG A 84 -5.67 -26.26 11.22
CA ARG A 84 -6.60 -27.30 11.67
C ARG A 84 -6.62 -27.39 13.18
N GLU A 85 -5.53 -27.04 13.85
CA GLU A 85 -5.40 -27.14 15.29
C GLU A 85 -6.18 -26.02 15.99
N SER A 86 -6.12 -24.78 15.51
CA SER A 86 -6.96 -23.70 16.03
C SER A 86 -8.44 -23.87 15.69
N ILE A 87 -8.76 -24.41 14.51
CA ILE A 87 -10.14 -24.78 14.14
C ILE A 87 -10.67 -25.85 15.09
N ARG A 88 -9.89 -26.91 15.36
CA ARG A 88 -10.30 -28.00 16.25
C ARG A 88 -10.49 -27.51 17.68
N ARG A 89 -9.66 -26.59 18.16
CA ARG A 89 -9.81 -25.97 19.49
C ARG A 89 -11.09 -25.13 19.62
N LYS A 90 -11.45 -24.36 18.59
CA LYS A 90 -12.72 -23.60 18.54
C LYS A 90 -13.95 -24.51 18.39
N MET A 91 -13.83 -25.62 17.66
CA MET A 91 -14.94 -26.57 17.44
C MET A 91 -15.15 -27.54 18.60
N SER A 92 -14.10 -27.91 19.33
CA SER A 92 -14.16 -28.81 20.49
C SER A 92 -14.45 -28.10 21.82
N GLY A 93 -14.60 -26.77 21.82
CA GLY A 93 -15.01 -25.98 22.98
C GLY A 93 -16.53 -25.97 23.22
N LYS A 94 -17.23 -27.05 22.87
CA LYS A 94 -18.67 -27.23 23.09
C LYS A 94 -18.93 -28.48 23.94
#